data_AF-A0A834YEK9-F1
#
_entry.id   AF-A0A834YEK9-F1
#
_cell.length_a   1.000
_cell.length_b   1.000
_cell.length_c   1.000
_cell.angle_alpha   90.00
_cell.angle_beta   90.00
_cell.angle_gamma   90.00
#
_symmetry.space_group_name_H-M   'P 1'
#
loop_
_entity.id
_entity.type
_entity.pdbx_description
1 polymer ?
#
loop_
_entity_poly.entity_id
_entity_poly.type
_entity_poly.pdbx_seq_one_letter_code
_entity_poly.pdbx_strand_id
1 'polypeptide(L)'
;MGKKLGTLLGRTFHSKFKALVNLAISRLAVLKNHRKVRCFHARSDVLQLLNLGQQKLALSRVEFVIKEQNLLDVFVMVEGYCHFLMEKVCLIENNNRECPDELKEGVTSLLFAASRYWEFPELQEIRGVFTSRFGKEFAASAVDLPNTCGVNPKMIQKLSTRRPSLESRLEVLDEIASENGIALYLKDASSLITKEKQDSQPEPSAELDNAKFKQYKHSLSYISDDD
;
A
#
# COMPACT_ATOMS: atom_id res chain seq x y z
N MET A 1 6.41 18.64 46.88
CA MET A 1 4.98 18.38 46.66
C MET A 1 4.58 18.99 45.34
N GLY A 2 3.93 18.22 44.46
CA GLY A 2 3.56 18.68 43.12
C GLY A 2 3.08 17.53 42.24
N LYS A 3 2.08 16.77 42.70
CA LYS A 3 1.37 15.81 41.85
C LYS A 3 0.52 16.65 40.88
N LYS A 4 0.99 16.81 39.63
CA LYS A 4 0.19 17.47 38.59
C LYS A 4 -1.01 16.60 38.25
N LEU A 5 -2.18 17.21 38.43
CA LEU A 5 -3.51 16.75 38.07
C LEU A 5 -3.59 16.44 36.56
N GLY A 6 -3.56 15.16 36.18
CA GLY A 6 -3.70 14.71 34.79
C GLY A 6 -4.64 13.52 34.60
N THR A 7 -5.45 13.19 35.60
CA THR A 7 -6.20 11.93 35.66
C THR A 7 -7.70 12.13 35.86
N LEU A 8 -8.34 12.97 35.03
CA LEU A 8 -9.80 13.10 35.08
C LEU A 8 -10.56 12.84 33.76
N LEU A 9 -9.89 12.53 32.64
CA LEU A 9 -10.55 11.88 31.49
C LEU A 9 -9.55 11.21 30.51
N GLY A 10 -8.48 10.63 31.04
CA GLY A 10 -7.40 10.06 30.22
C GLY A 10 -7.74 8.67 29.72
N ARG A 11 -8.32 8.54 28.51
CA ARG A 11 -8.38 7.24 27.81
C ARG A 11 -7.00 6.58 27.78
N THR A 12 -6.91 5.32 28.22
CA THR A 12 -5.67 4.51 28.17
C THR A 12 -5.18 4.37 26.73
N PHE A 13 -3.88 4.11 26.53
CA PHE A 13 -3.32 3.86 25.19
C PHE A 13 -4.15 2.81 24.45
N HIS A 14 -4.44 1.70 25.12
CA HIS A 14 -5.30 0.64 24.63
C HIS A 14 -6.63 1.17 24.04
N SER A 15 -7.37 1.99 24.80
CA SER A 15 -8.67 2.50 24.34
C SER A 15 -8.58 3.48 23.17
N LYS A 16 -7.50 4.29 23.09
CA LYS A 16 -7.25 5.21 21.97
C LYS A 16 -6.86 4.44 20.71
N PHE A 17 -5.90 3.52 20.84
CA PHE A 17 -5.44 2.68 19.74
C PHE A 17 -6.59 1.83 19.19
N LYS A 18 -7.40 1.23 20.07
CA LYS A 18 -8.61 0.50 19.69
C LYS A 18 -9.60 1.34 18.88
N ALA A 19 -9.88 2.56 19.34
CA ALA A 19 -10.79 3.45 18.62
C ALA A 19 -10.25 3.79 17.22
N LEU A 20 -8.95 4.11 17.12
CA LEU A 20 -8.29 4.41 15.85
C LEU A 20 -8.31 3.22 14.88
N VAL A 21 -7.94 2.02 15.35
CA VAL A 21 -7.93 0.82 14.48
C VAL A 21 -9.34 0.45 14.01
N ASN A 22 -10.36 0.58 14.86
CA ASN A 22 -11.75 0.37 14.44
C ASN A 22 -12.21 1.37 13.37
N LEU A 23 -11.77 2.63 13.47
CA LEU A 23 -12.03 3.63 12.43
C LEU A 23 -11.33 3.25 11.11
N ALA A 24 -10.08 2.80 11.19
CA ALA A 24 -9.32 2.31 10.04
C ALA A 24 -9.99 1.11 9.35
N ILE A 25 -10.48 0.14 10.13
CA ILE A 25 -11.24 -1.02 9.61
C ILE A 25 -12.54 -0.57 8.92
N SER A 26 -13.26 0.38 9.53
CA SER A 26 -14.48 0.94 8.93
C SER A 26 -14.19 1.65 7.59
N ARG A 27 -13.09 2.42 7.52
CA ARG A 27 -12.61 3.05 6.29
C ARG A 27 -12.22 2.01 5.23
N LEU A 28 -11.52 0.95 5.62
CA LEU A 28 -11.10 -0.13 4.73
C LEU A 28 -12.29 -0.82 4.07
N ALA A 29 -13.41 -1.00 4.77
CA ALA A 29 -14.64 -1.54 4.16
C ALA A 29 -15.10 -0.70 2.95
N VAL A 30 -15.09 0.63 3.09
CA VAL A 30 -15.44 1.56 2.00
C VAL A 30 -14.39 1.53 0.89
N LEU A 31 -13.10 1.64 1.24
CA LEU A 31 -12.00 1.64 0.27
C LEU A 31 -11.95 0.35 -0.55
N LYS A 32 -12.17 -0.82 0.07
CA LYS A 32 -12.27 -2.11 -0.63
C LYS A 32 -13.44 -2.13 -1.59
N ASN A 33 -14.62 -1.62 -1.20
CA ASN A 33 -15.78 -1.57 -2.09
C ASN A 33 -15.53 -0.66 -3.30
N HIS A 34 -14.96 0.53 -3.10
CA HIS A 34 -14.55 1.40 -4.20
C HIS A 34 -13.54 0.70 -5.12
N ARG A 35 -12.57 0.00 -4.54
CA ARG A 35 -11.53 -0.69 -5.31
C ARG A 35 -12.08 -1.87 -6.10
N LYS A 36 -13.02 -2.64 -5.55
CA LYS A 36 -13.75 -3.70 -6.29
C LYS A 36 -14.46 -3.16 -7.54
N VAL A 37 -15.12 -2.00 -7.45
CA VAL A 37 -15.75 -1.35 -8.60
C VAL A 37 -14.70 -0.95 -9.65
N ARG A 38 -13.55 -0.41 -9.21
CA ARG A 38 -12.43 -0.11 -10.13
C ARG A 38 -11.86 -1.35 -10.80
N CYS A 39 -11.67 -2.46 -10.07
CA CYS A 39 -11.25 -3.74 -10.64
C CYS A 39 -12.25 -4.21 -11.72
N PHE A 40 -13.56 -4.13 -11.43
CA PHE A 40 -14.60 -4.49 -12.37
C PHE A 40 -14.53 -3.66 -13.65
N HIS A 41 -14.44 -2.33 -13.55
CA HIS A 41 -14.31 -1.47 -14.73
C HIS A 41 -13.02 -1.74 -15.51
N ALA A 42 -11.89 -1.91 -14.83
CA ALA A 42 -10.62 -2.21 -15.50
C ALA A 42 -10.68 -3.53 -16.28
N ARG A 43 -11.31 -4.58 -15.72
CA ARG A 43 -11.54 -5.85 -16.44
C ARG A 43 -12.51 -5.67 -17.61
N SER A 44 -13.57 -4.89 -17.42
CA SER A 44 -14.54 -4.60 -18.50
C SER A 44 -13.88 -3.90 -19.69
N ASP A 45 -12.97 -2.95 -19.45
CA ASP A 45 -12.22 -2.28 -20.52
C ASP A 45 -11.35 -3.26 -21.32
N VAL A 46 -10.67 -4.19 -20.63
CA VAL A 46 -9.89 -5.25 -21.29
C VAL A 46 -10.80 -6.10 -22.17
N LEU A 47 -11.95 -6.53 -21.65
CA LEU A 47 -12.91 -7.34 -22.38
C LEU A 47 -13.46 -6.60 -23.62
N GLN A 48 -13.77 -5.31 -23.50
CA GLN A 48 -14.21 -4.50 -24.64
C GLN A 48 -13.13 -4.44 -25.74
N LEU A 49 -11.86 -4.23 -25.36
CA LEU A 49 -10.75 -4.21 -26.32
C LEU A 49 -10.54 -5.57 -26.99
N LEU A 50 -10.71 -6.68 -26.25
CA LEU A 50 -10.65 -8.03 -26.80
C LEU A 50 -11.77 -8.27 -27.83
N ASN A 51 -13.00 -7.85 -27.54
CA ASN A 51 -14.14 -7.96 -28.46
C ASN A 51 -13.95 -7.13 -29.75
N LEU A 52 -13.20 -6.03 -29.68
CA LEU A 52 -12.81 -5.23 -30.84
C LEU A 52 -11.60 -5.81 -31.60
N GLY A 53 -11.04 -6.95 -31.17
CA GLY A 53 -9.84 -7.57 -31.75
C GLY A 53 -8.53 -6.83 -31.42
N GLN A 54 -8.56 -5.84 -30.52
CA GLN A 54 -7.43 -4.96 -30.19
C GLN A 54 -6.53 -5.55 -29.09
N GLN A 55 -6.02 -6.77 -29.30
CA GLN A 55 -5.32 -7.54 -28.25
C GLN A 55 -4.08 -6.86 -27.67
N LYS A 56 -3.33 -6.09 -28.48
CA LYS A 56 -2.18 -5.31 -27.99
C LYS A 56 -2.59 -4.21 -27.02
N LEU A 57 -3.71 -3.53 -27.27
CA LEU A 57 -4.24 -2.51 -26.37
C LEU A 57 -4.84 -3.15 -25.13
N ALA A 58 -5.52 -4.29 -25.28
CA ALA A 58 -6.01 -5.09 -24.15
C ALA A 58 -4.86 -5.47 -23.20
N LEU A 59 -3.74 -5.95 -23.74
CA LEU A 59 -2.53 -6.29 -22.97
C LEU A 59 -1.96 -5.08 -22.20
N SER A 60 -1.92 -3.91 -22.82
CA SER A 60 -1.53 -2.68 -22.12
C SER A 60 -2.54 -2.31 -21.02
N ARG A 61 -3.84 -2.54 -21.24
CA ARG A 61 -4.89 -2.25 -20.26
C ARG A 61 -4.86 -3.20 -19.06
N VAL A 62 -4.40 -4.44 -19.23
CA VAL A 62 -4.22 -5.42 -18.14
C VAL A 62 -3.30 -4.91 -17.03
N GLU A 63 -2.32 -4.06 -17.34
CA GLU A 63 -1.49 -3.42 -16.31
C GLU A 63 -2.33 -2.71 -15.24
N PHE A 64 -3.41 -2.03 -15.64
CA PHE A 64 -4.31 -1.35 -14.73
C PHE A 64 -5.13 -2.35 -13.90
N VAL A 65 -5.56 -3.47 -14.50
CA VAL A 65 -6.25 -4.55 -13.77
C VAL A 65 -5.38 -5.06 -12.63
N ILE A 66 -4.11 -5.36 -12.92
CA ILE A 66 -3.15 -5.85 -11.92
C ILE A 66 -2.94 -4.81 -10.81
N LYS A 67 -2.79 -3.53 -11.16
CA LYS A 67 -2.60 -2.45 -10.18
C LYS A 67 -3.81 -2.28 -9.25
N GLU A 68 -5.02 -2.30 -9.79
CA GLU A 68 -6.25 -2.18 -9.00
C GLU A 68 -6.45 -3.40 -8.08
N GLN A 69 -6.19 -4.61 -8.59
CA GLN A 69 -6.26 -5.84 -7.81
C GLN A 69 -5.21 -5.87 -6.69
N ASN A 70 -3.97 -5.50 -6.99
CA ASN A 70 -2.90 -5.44 -5.99
C ASN A 70 -3.25 -4.50 -4.84
N LEU A 71 -3.85 -3.34 -5.13
CA LEU A 71 -4.26 -2.41 -4.08
C LEU A 71 -5.44 -2.93 -3.25
N LEU A 72 -6.39 -3.64 -3.88
CA LEU A 72 -7.46 -4.33 -3.15
C LEU A 72 -6.89 -5.38 -2.19
N ASP A 73 -5.94 -6.19 -2.65
CA ASP A 73 -5.28 -7.21 -1.84
C ASP A 73 -4.50 -6.58 -0.68
N VAL A 74 -3.82 -5.44 -0.92
CA VAL A 74 -3.14 -4.69 0.15
C VAL A 74 -4.13 -4.22 1.21
N PHE A 75 -5.31 -3.72 0.83
CA PHE A 75 -6.33 -3.34 1.81
C PHE A 75 -6.79 -4.53 2.67
N VAL A 76 -6.90 -5.72 2.09
CA VAL A 76 -7.19 -6.94 2.86
C VAL A 76 -6.05 -7.28 3.83
N MET A 77 -4.78 -7.15 3.39
CA MET A 77 -3.63 -7.37 4.27
C MET A 77 -3.57 -6.36 5.42
N VAL A 78 -3.80 -5.07 5.14
CA VAL A 78 -3.84 -4.00 6.14
C VAL A 78 -4.91 -4.28 7.19
N GLU A 79 -6.12 -4.68 6.77
CA GLU A 79 -7.19 -5.08 7.68
C GLU A 79 -6.79 -6.26 8.58
N GLY A 80 -6.14 -7.28 8.00
CA GLY A 80 -5.61 -8.42 8.74
C GLY A 80 -4.61 -8.00 9.82
N TYR A 81 -3.65 -7.12 9.49
CA TYR A 81 -2.70 -6.61 10.47
C TYR A 81 -3.36 -5.72 11.53
N CYS A 82 -4.37 -4.93 11.17
CA CYS A 82 -5.17 -4.18 12.14
C CYS A 82 -5.82 -5.11 13.17
N HIS A 83 -6.45 -6.21 12.74
CA HIS A 83 -7.03 -7.19 13.65
C HIS A 83 -5.98 -7.89 14.52
N PHE A 84 -4.87 -8.33 13.91
CA PHE A 84 -3.78 -8.97 14.62
C PHE A 84 -3.18 -8.08 15.72
N LEU A 85 -2.86 -6.83 15.41
CA LEU A 85 -2.28 -5.90 16.37
C LEU A 85 -3.27 -5.48 17.47
N MET A 86 -4.57 -5.52 17.17
CA MET A 86 -5.61 -5.36 18.19
C MET A 86 -5.68 -6.53 19.16
N GLU A 87 -5.49 -7.76 18.68
CA GLU A 87 -5.40 -8.94 19.55
C GLU A 87 -4.15 -8.89 20.45
N LYS A 88 -3.03 -8.38 19.92
CA LYS A 88 -1.75 -8.29 20.63
C LYS A 88 -1.46 -6.93 21.26
N VAL A 89 -2.49 -6.11 21.45
CA VAL A 89 -2.35 -4.72 21.92
C VAL A 89 -1.63 -4.59 23.27
N CYS A 90 -1.73 -5.57 24.16
CA CYS A 90 -0.99 -5.58 25.43
C CYS A 90 0.54 -5.62 25.22
N LEU A 91 1.02 -6.34 24.20
CA LEU A 91 2.45 -6.38 23.86
C LEU A 91 2.92 -5.04 23.30
N ILE A 92 2.06 -4.37 22.53
CA ILE A 92 2.30 -3.00 22.07
C ILE A 92 2.36 -2.07 23.28
N GLU A 93 1.43 -2.18 24.23
CA GLU A 93 1.32 -1.28 25.38
C GLU A 93 2.52 -1.37 26.34
N ASN A 94 2.99 -2.59 26.59
CA ASN A 94 4.05 -2.88 27.57
C ASN A 94 5.47 -2.62 27.06
N ASN A 95 5.68 -2.49 25.75
CA ASN A 95 7.01 -2.28 25.16
C ASN A 95 7.07 -0.95 24.39
N ASN A 96 7.83 0.01 24.93
CA ASN A 96 7.93 1.38 24.41
C ASN A 96 9.31 1.68 23.83
N ARG A 97 10.21 0.69 23.72
CA ARG A 97 11.60 0.92 23.27
C ARG A 97 11.94 0.15 22.02
N GLU A 98 11.44 -1.07 21.91
CA GLU A 98 11.72 -1.94 20.77
C GLU A 98 10.43 -2.66 20.35
N CYS A 99 10.22 -2.82 19.05
CA CYS A 99 9.08 -3.59 18.57
C CYS A 99 9.35 -5.08 18.84
N PRO A 100 8.47 -5.79 19.58
CA PRO A 100 8.59 -7.24 19.75
C PRO A 100 8.63 -7.95 18.39
N ASP A 101 9.43 -9.01 18.28
CA ASP A 101 9.60 -9.76 17.03
C ASP A 101 8.27 -10.32 16.51
N GLU A 102 7.38 -10.73 17.41
CA GLU A 102 6.05 -11.24 17.05
C GLU A 102 5.17 -10.19 16.35
N LEU A 103 5.43 -8.90 16.61
CA LEU A 103 4.67 -7.78 16.03
C LEU A 103 5.35 -7.15 14.83
N LYS A 104 6.65 -7.43 14.64
CA LYS A 104 7.51 -6.72 13.72
C LYS A 104 6.97 -6.73 12.30
N GLU A 105 6.51 -7.88 11.80
CA GLU A 105 5.95 -7.95 10.45
C GLU A 105 4.70 -7.07 10.29
N GLY A 106 3.75 -7.15 11.22
CA GLY A 106 2.52 -6.38 11.13
C GLY A 106 2.75 -4.87 11.25
N VAL A 107 3.60 -4.46 12.19
CA VAL A 107 3.92 -3.05 12.40
C VAL A 107 4.67 -2.46 11.20
N THR A 108 5.73 -3.13 10.73
CA THR A 108 6.53 -2.63 9.60
C THR A 108 5.73 -2.66 8.29
N SER A 109 4.87 -3.65 8.08
CA SER A 109 3.97 -3.71 6.92
C SER A 109 2.97 -2.56 6.90
N LEU A 110 2.36 -2.21 8.05
CA LEU A 110 1.48 -1.05 8.13
C LEU A 110 2.22 0.27 7.92
N LEU A 111 3.44 0.42 8.45
CA LEU A 111 4.29 1.58 8.22
C LEU A 111 4.64 1.74 6.72
N PHE A 112 5.00 0.64 6.07
CA PHE A 112 5.29 0.61 4.65
C PHE A 112 4.04 0.97 3.82
N ALA A 113 2.89 0.35 4.11
CA ALA A 113 1.63 0.68 3.43
C ALA A 113 1.25 2.16 3.59
N ALA A 114 1.39 2.71 4.80
CA ALA A 114 1.15 4.12 5.07
C ALA A 114 2.07 5.03 4.25
N SER A 115 3.32 4.62 3.98
CA SER A 115 4.24 5.39 3.14
C SER A 115 3.83 5.43 1.66
N ARG A 116 3.08 4.44 1.18
CA ARG A 116 2.68 4.30 -0.23
C ARG A 116 1.25 4.77 -0.50
N TYR A 117 0.38 4.76 0.51
CA TYR A 117 -1.03 5.11 0.36
C TYR A 117 -1.45 6.23 1.33
N TRP A 118 -1.37 7.48 0.85
CA TRP A 118 -1.63 8.69 1.65
C TRP A 118 -3.12 9.03 1.79
N GLU A 119 -3.97 8.55 0.89
CA GLU A 119 -5.44 8.76 0.88
C GLU A 119 -6.18 7.99 1.99
N PHE A 120 -5.45 7.45 2.96
CA PHE A 120 -5.97 6.72 4.10
C PHE A 120 -5.51 7.39 5.42
N PRO A 121 -6.21 8.43 5.88
CA PRO A 121 -5.80 9.24 7.04
C PRO A 121 -5.61 8.42 8.31
N GLU A 122 -6.50 7.47 8.60
CA GLU A 122 -6.42 6.65 9.80
C GLU A 122 -5.16 5.77 9.81
N LEU A 123 -4.70 5.32 8.64
CA LEU A 123 -3.44 4.60 8.51
C LEU A 123 -2.22 5.53 8.73
N GLN A 124 -2.33 6.82 8.37
CA GLN A 124 -1.29 7.82 8.69
C GLN A 124 -1.22 8.09 10.20
N GLU A 125 -2.37 8.12 10.89
CA GLU A 125 -2.40 8.21 12.35
C GLU A 125 -1.78 6.97 13.01
N ILE A 126 -2.09 5.76 12.51
CA ILE A 126 -1.46 4.51 12.98
C ILE A 126 0.06 4.56 12.80
N ARG A 127 0.54 5.05 11.65
CA ARG A 127 1.98 5.30 11.41
C ARG A 127 2.56 6.26 12.45
N GLY A 128 1.86 7.35 12.77
CA GLY A 128 2.26 8.28 13.83
C GLY A 128 2.40 7.61 15.19
N VAL A 129 1.43 6.76 15.57
CA VAL A 129 1.47 5.98 16.81
C VAL A 129 2.71 5.07 16.87
N PHE A 130 2.98 4.29 15.82
CA PHE A 130 4.12 3.39 15.81
C PHE A 130 5.46 4.12 15.72
N THR A 131 5.52 5.23 14.99
CA THR A 131 6.72 6.08 14.94
C THR A 131 7.03 6.66 16.32
N SER A 132 6.01 7.11 17.06
CA SER A 132 6.18 7.62 18.42
C SER A 132 6.58 6.53 19.42
N ARG A 133 6.15 5.27 19.21
CA ARG A 133 6.44 4.15 20.12
C ARG A 133 7.78 3.50 19.87
N PHE A 134 8.12 3.23 18.61
CA PHE A 134 9.29 2.42 18.24
C PHE A 134 10.42 3.25 17.64
N GLY A 135 10.21 4.56 17.47
CA GLY A 135 11.21 5.50 17.00
C GLY A 135 11.18 5.74 15.49
N LYS A 136 11.76 6.88 15.09
CA LYS A 136 11.79 7.32 13.69
C LYS A 136 12.65 6.43 12.80
N GLU A 137 13.79 5.96 13.30
CA GLU A 137 14.68 5.07 12.55
C GLU A 137 14.02 3.72 12.23
N PHE A 138 13.29 3.15 13.20
CA PHE A 138 12.50 1.95 12.97
C PHE A 138 11.44 2.19 11.90
N ALA A 139 10.68 3.28 12.00
CA ALA A 139 9.69 3.63 11.01
C ALA A 139 10.28 3.89 9.61
N ALA A 140 11.45 4.51 9.51
CA ALA A 140 12.16 4.76 8.26
C ALA A 140 12.64 3.45 7.62
N SER A 141 13.18 2.52 8.43
CA SER A 141 13.64 1.21 7.93
C SER A 141 12.53 0.40 7.24
N ALA A 142 11.28 0.54 7.69
CA ALA A 142 10.15 -0.10 7.02
C ALA A 142 9.91 0.45 5.60
N VAL A 143 10.33 1.68 5.32
CA VAL A 143 10.18 2.36 4.01
C VAL A 143 11.40 2.10 3.11
N ASP A 144 12.60 2.10 3.69
CA ASP A 144 13.86 1.95 2.97
C ASP A 144 14.13 0.50 2.52
N LEU A 145 13.42 -0.46 3.11
CA LEU A 145 13.50 -1.89 2.79
C LEU A 145 14.94 -2.47 2.83
N PRO A 146 15.73 -2.26 3.90
CA PRO A 146 16.97 -3.02 4.08
C PRO A 146 16.67 -4.53 4.19
N ASN A 147 17.71 -5.36 4.10
CA ASN A 147 17.59 -6.83 4.16
C ASN A 147 16.86 -7.36 5.41
N THR A 148 16.78 -6.55 6.49
CA THR A 148 16.15 -6.88 7.77
C THR A 148 14.86 -6.09 8.06
N CYS A 149 14.25 -5.46 7.05
CA CYS A 149 13.11 -4.52 7.20
C CYS A 149 11.87 -5.09 7.89
N GLY A 150 11.68 -6.42 7.89
CA GLY A 150 10.54 -7.10 8.51
C GLY A 150 9.22 -6.93 7.76
N VAL A 151 9.16 -6.14 6.69
CA VAL A 151 7.95 -5.91 5.90
C VAL A 151 7.56 -7.20 5.15
N ASN A 152 6.26 -7.49 5.10
CA ASN A 152 5.77 -8.64 4.35
C ASN A 152 6.15 -8.54 2.85
N PRO A 153 6.88 -9.52 2.29
CA PRO A 153 7.34 -9.46 0.91
C PRO A 153 6.23 -9.33 -0.13
N LYS A 154 5.05 -9.91 0.12
CA LYS A 154 3.89 -9.79 -0.77
C LYS A 154 3.37 -8.35 -0.80
N MET A 155 3.39 -7.65 0.33
CA MET A 155 3.00 -6.25 0.39
C MET A 155 3.98 -5.36 -0.38
N ILE A 156 5.29 -5.62 -0.28
CA ILE A 156 6.32 -4.94 -1.07
C ILE A 156 6.06 -5.12 -2.57
N GLN A 157 5.82 -6.36 -2.99
CA GLN A 157 5.56 -6.68 -4.40
C GLN A 157 4.30 -5.97 -4.91
N LYS A 158 3.22 -5.99 -4.14
CA LYS A 158 1.92 -5.41 -4.54
C LYS A 158 1.91 -3.89 -4.57
N LEU A 159 2.67 -3.24 -3.70
CA LEU A 159 2.85 -1.77 -3.67
C LEU A 159 4.05 -1.28 -4.48
N SER A 160 4.67 -2.16 -5.27
CA SER A 160 5.73 -1.79 -6.18
C SER A 160 5.23 -0.84 -7.24
N THR A 161 5.97 0.23 -7.49
CA THR A 161 5.72 1.15 -8.61
C THR A 161 6.21 0.59 -9.94
N ARG A 162 6.94 -0.54 -9.92
CA ARG A 162 7.42 -1.20 -11.13
C ARG A 162 6.26 -1.71 -11.96
N ARG A 163 6.42 -1.62 -13.27
CA ARG A 163 5.48 -2.21 -14.21
C ARG A 163 5.39 -3.72 -13.99
N PRO A 164 4.19 -4.33 -13.99
CA PRO A 164 4.04 -5.78 -13.99
C PRO A 164 4.78 -6.42 -15.17
N SER A 165 5.36 -7.60 -14.95
CA SER A 165 6.07 -8.32 -16.00
C SER A 165 5.14 -8.61 -17.18
N LEU A 166 5.71 -8.77 -18.38
CA LEU A 166 4.93 -9.17 -19.54
C LEU A 166 4.23 -10.51 -19.31
N GLU A 167 4.93 -11.46 -18.68
CA GLU A 167 4.39 -12.77 -18.30
C GLU A 167 3.12 -12.62 -17.44
N SER A 168 3.19 -11.87 -16.33
CA SER A 168 2.02 -11.64 -15.46
C SER A 168 0.86 -10.94 -16.19
N ARG A 169 1.15 -10.03 -17.12
CA ARG A 169 0.12 -9.39 -17.94
C ARG A 169 -0.49 -10.35 -18.95
N LEU A 170 0.30 -11.26 -19.54
CA LEU A 170 -0.21 -12.28 -20.45
C LEU A 170 -1.07 -13.30 -19.71
N GLU A 171 -0.68 -13.72 -18.51
CA GLU A 171 -1.48 -14.61 -17.66
C GLU A 171 -2.86 -14.01 -17.35
N VAL A 172 -2.91 -12.76 -16.91
CA VAL A 172 -4.19 -12.09 -16.62
C VAL A 172 -5.01 -11.83 -17.88
N LEU A 173 -4.36 -11.55 -19.03
CA LEU A 173 -5.06 -11.41 -20.31
C LEU A 173 -5.70 -12.73 -20.73
N ASP A 174 -4.99 -13.84 -20.58
CA ASP A 174 -5.46 -15.20 -20.90
C ASP A 174 -6.59 -15.64 -19.98
N GLU A 175 -6.50 -15.34 -18.67
CA GLU A 175 -7.60 -15.53 -17.71
C GLU A 175 -8.87 -14.81 -18.18
N ILE A 176 -8.79 -13.49 -18.46
CA ILE A 176 -9.96 -12.71 -18.89
C ILE A 176 -10.51 -13.23 -20.23
N ALA A 177 -9.64 -13.58 -21.18
CA ALA A 177 -10.07 -14.07 -22.49
C ALA A 177 -10.75 -15.44 -22.39
N SER A 178 -10.17 -16.37 -21.63
CA SER A 178 -10.70 -17.73 -21.45
C SER A 178 -12.03 -17.75 -20.68
N GLU A 179 -12.19 -16.93 -19.65
CA GLU A 179 -13.46 -16.73 -18.93
C GLU A 179 -14.61 -16.28 -19.86
N ASN A 180 -14.27 -15.61 -20.97
CA ASN A 180 -15.23 -15.05 -21.91
C ASN A 180 -15.23 -15.77 -23.28
N GLY A 181 -14.51 -16.90 -23.41
CA GLY A 181 -14.48 -17.69 -24.64
C GLY A 181 -13.81 -17.00 -25.84
N ILE A 182 -12.89 -16.07 -25.61
CA ILE A 182 -12.18 -15.30 -26.65
C ILE A 182 -10.82 -15.94 -26.95
N ALA A 183 -10.53 -16.20 -28.22
CA ALA A 183 -9.23 -16.74 -28.64
C ALA A 183 -8.16 -15.64 -28.75
N LEU A 184 -7.01 -15.84 -28.08
CA LEU A 184 -5.84 -14.97 -28.20
C LEU A 184 -4.92 -15.41 -29.35
N TYR A 185 -4.37 -14.44 -30.09
CA TYR A 185 -3.47 -14.65 -31.23
C TYR A 185 -2.20 -13.80 -31.15
N LEU A 186 -1.82 -13.37 -29.94
CA LEU A 186 -0.54 -12.71 -29.67
C LEU A 186 0.61 -13.71 -29.86
N LYS A 187 1.00 -13.93 -31.12
CA LYS A 187 1.77 -15.10 -31.56
C LYS A 187 3.25 -15.10 -31.21
N ASP A 188 3.82 -14.05 -30.62
CA ASP A 188 5.22 -14.07 -30.18
C ASP A 188 5.46 -13.08 -29.03
N ALA A 189 5.47 -13.57 -27.79
CA ALA A 189 5.94 -12.82 -26.62
C ALA A 189 7.34 -12.23 -26.87
N SER A 190 8.20 -12.94 -27.61
CA SER A 190 9.55 -12.51 -28.02
C SER A 190 9.58 -11.19 -28.80
N SER A 191 8.58 -10.93 -29.65
CA SER A 191 8.48 -9.69 -30.43
C SER A 191 7.98 -8.50 -29.60
N LEU A 192 7.20 -8.77 -28.55
CA LEU A 192 6.68 -7.77 -27.60
C LEU A 192 7.74 -7.39 -26.56
N ILE A 193 8.53 -8.35 -26.08
CA ILE A 193 9.65 -8.14 -25.15
C ILE A 193 10.70 -7.19 -25.75
N THR A 194 11.02 -7.36 -27.04
CA THR A 194 12.01 -6.51 -27.74
C THR A 194 11.53 -5.05 -27.86
N LYS A 195 10.22 -4.82 -27.98
CA LYS A 195 9.63 -3.47 -28.06
C LYS A 195 9.49 -2.80 -26.70
N GLU A 196 9.16 -3.56 -25.64
CA GLU A 196 9.10 -3.00 -24.29
C GLU A 196 10.47 -2.57 -23.74
N LYS A 197 11.55 -3.27 -24.12
CA LYS A 197 12.92 -2.86 -23.77
C LYS A 197 13.35 -1.53 -24.42
N GLN A 198 12.76 -1.14 -25.54
CA GLN A 198 13.05 0.14 -26.21
C GLN A 198 12.29 1.32 -25.57
N ASP A 199 11.13 1.07 -24.96
CA ASP A 199 10.31 2.07 -24.28
C ASP A 199 10.74 2.27 -22.80
N SER A 200 11.54 1.35 -22.25
CA SER A 200 12.10 1.44 -20.90
C SER A 200 13.52 2.01 -20.90
N GLN A 201 13.71 3.26 -21.35
CA GLN A 201 14.79 4.09 -20.81
C GLN A 201 14.43 4.41 -19.34
N PRO A 202 15.38 4.40 -18.39
CA PRO A 202 15.08 4.71 -17.00
C PRO A 202 14.79 6.21 -16.90
N GLU A 203 13.51 6.58 -16.74
CA GLU A 203 13.20 7.92 -16.22
C GLU A 203 13.77 8.04 -14.80
N PRO A 204 14.48 9.15 -14.48
CA PRO A 204 14.98 9.44 -13.14
C PRO A 204 13.82 9.81 -12.19
N SER A 205 13.02 8.82 -11.82
CA SER A 205 11.85 8.98 -10.93
C SER A 205 12.23 9.15 -9.45
N ALA A 206 13.47 8.84 -9.07
CA ALA A 206 13.94 8.99 -7.69
C ALA A 206 14.15 10.46 -7.27
N GLU A 207 14.35 11.38 -8.22
CA GLU A 207 14.58 12.81 -7.92
C GLU A 207 13.28 13.60 -7.83
N LEU A 208 12.25 13.24 -8.60
CA LEU A 208 10.96 13.95 -8.60
C LEU A 208 10.14 13.67 -7.34
N ASP A 209 10.19 12.45 -6.82
CA ASP A 209 9.51 12.09 -5.57
C ASP A 209 10.21 12.69 -4.35
N ASN A 210 11.55 12.80 -4.38
CA ASN A 210 12.31 13.49 -3.34
C ASN A 210 12.07 15.02 -3.39
N ALA A 211 11.84 15.60 -4.57
CA ALA A 211 11.46 17.00 -4.73
C ALA A 211 10.04 17.27 -4.17
N LYS A 212 9.06 16.41 -4.46
CA LYS A 212 7.70 16.52 -3.88
C LYS A 212 7.71 16.33 -2.37
N PHE A 213 8.51 15.40 -1.85
CA PHE A 213 8.64 15.16 -0.42
C PHE A 213 9.40 16.30 0.31
N LYS A 214 10.42 16.91 -0.33
CA LYS A 214 11.08 18.12 0.16
C LYS A 214 10.16 19.33 0.15
N GLN A 215 9.36 19.50 -0.90
CA GLN A 215 8.40 20.60 -1.01
C GLN A 215 7.27 20.48 0.02
N TYR A 216 6.84 19.26 0.34
CA TYR A 216 5.91 18.98 1.43
C TYR A 216 6.52 19.31 2.81
N LYS A 217 7.79 18.94 3.06
CA LYS A 217 8.51 19.32 4.29
C LYS A 217 8.69 20.83 4.45
N HIS A 218 8.98 21.54 3.37
CA HIS A 218 9.12 23.00 3.38
C HIS A 218 7.77 23.71 3.63
N SER A 219 6.65 23.13 3.21
CA SER A 219 5.31 23.70 3.45
C SER A 219 4.85 23.53 4.91
N LEU A 220 5.37 22.52 5.63
CA LEU A 220 5.08 22.28 7.04
C LEU A 220 5.95 23.08 8.01
N SER A 221 7.07 23.67 7.56
CA SER A 221 7.94 24.49 8.41
C SER A 221 7.53 25.97 8.48
N TYR A 222 6.49 26.39 7.75
CA TYR A 222 5.97 27.77 7.75
C TYR A 222 4.63 27.93 8.49
N ILE A 223 4.18 26.91 9.24
CA ILE A 223 2.90 26.92 9.97
C ILE A 223 3.13 26.84 11.49
N SER A 224 4.18 27.47 12.01
CA SER A 224 4.45 27.45 13.47
C SER A 224 4.97 28.75 14.06
N ASP A 225 4.91 29.88 13.32
CA ASP A 225 5.37 31.19 13.82
C ASP A 225 4.29 32.28 13.71
N ASP A 226 3.03 31.95 14.02
CA ASP A 226 1.99 32.95 14.32
C ASP A 226 1.02 32.37 15.38
N ASP A 227 1.42 32.51 16.65
CA ASP A 227 0.59 32.85 17.85
C ASP A 227 1.40 32.65 19.15
#